data_AF-A0A7V9CS57-F1
#
_entry.id   AF-A0A7V9CS57-F1
#
_cell.length_a   1.000
_cell.length_b   1.000
_cell.length_c   1.000
_cell.angle_alpha   90.00
_cell.angle_beta   90.00
_cell.angle_gamma   90.00
#
_symmetry.space_group_name_H-M   'P 1'
#
loop_
_entity.id
_entity.type
_entity.pdbx_description
1 polymer ?
#
loop_
_entity_poly.entity_id
_entity_poly.type
_entity_poly.pdbx_seq_one_letter_code
_entity_poly.pdbx_strand_id
1 'polypeptide(L)'
;MTRTAAVLALLLLLLLLVAAPATAAAAAYRGKTKSGTSITFTLSGPRISAVRTSVPATCIETTGTNATRAGVELFQPPSTFALGATGKTKALQPAAMNRGVKATKNYTFSSKRGAGGKITGTLRVSFSFLGLGADPYHSLIYVCTGSSTFTASPR
;
A
#
# COMPACT_ATOMS: atom_id res chain seq x y z
N MET A 1 -31.25 -47.12 -36.50
CA MET A 1 -30.69 -45.83 -36.94
C MET A 1 -30.66 -44.85 -35.77
N THR A 2 -29.72 -44.96 -34.82
CA THR A 2 -29.73 -44.11 -33.60
C THR A 2 -28.35 -44.06 -32.89
N ARG A 3 -27.25 -43.87 -33.63
CA ARG A 3 -25.90 -43.76 -33.02
C ARG A 3 -25.14 -42.47 -33.33
N THR A 4 -25.66 -41.60 -34.20
CA THR A 4 -24.98 -40.38 -34.65
C THR A 4 -25.27 -39.14 -33.79
N ALA A 5 -26.33 -39.15 -32.97
CA ALA A 5 -26.71 -37.98 -32.16
C ALA A 5 -25.84 -37.79 -30.89
N ALA A 6 -25.24 -38.86 -30.36
CA ALA A 6 -24.47 -38.81 -29.11
C ALA A 6 -23.07 -38.20 -29.27
N VAL A 7 -22.49 -38.23 -30.48
CA VAL A 7 -21.12 -37.76 -30.73
C VAL A 7 -21.06 -36.23 -30.83
N LEU A 8 -22.09 -35.58 -31.37
CA LEU A 8 -22.12 -34.11 -31.50
C LEU A 8 -22.26 -33.39 -30.14
N ALA A 9 -22.97 -33.98 -29.17
CA ALA A 9 -23.17 -33.37 -27.86
C ALA A 9 -21.89 -33.34 -27.01
N LEU A 10 -21.00 -34.33 -27.18
CA LEU A 10 -19.76 -34.41 -26.42
C LEU A 10 -18.72 -33.38 -26.91
N LEU A 11 -18.71 -33.07 -28.20
CA LEU A 11 -17.80 -32.07 -28.80
C LEU A 11 -18.13 -30.63 -28.37
N LEU A 12 -19.40 -30.30 -28.09
CA LEU A 12 -19.77 -28.97 -27.60
C LEU A 12 -19.35 -28.71 -26.13
N LEU A 13 -19.29 -29.74 -25.28
CA LEU A 13 -18.83 -29.57 -23.89
C LEU A 13 -17.32 -29.34 -23.77
N LEU A 14 -16.52 -29.86 -24.70
CA LEU A 14 -15.05 -29.68 -24.69
C LEU A 14 -14.60 -28.26 -25.08
N LEU A 15 -15.41 -27.50 -25.81
CA LEU A 15 -15.10 -26.12 -26.21
C LEU A 15 -15.29 -25.08 -25.09
N LEU A 16 -16.00 -25.42 -24.01
CA LEU A 16 -16.23 -24.53 -22.86
C LEU A 16 -15.11 -24.59 -21.80
N LEU A 17 -14.18 -25.54 -21.89
CA LEU A 17 -13.09 -25.69 -20.91
C LEU A 17 -11.85 -24.81 -21.21
N VAL A 18 -11.79 -24.11 -22.34
CA VAL A 18 -10.63 -23.29 -22.74
C VAL A 18 -10.90 -21.80 -22.62
N ALA A 19 -11.83 -21.39 -21.74
CA ALA A 19 -11.86 -20.01 -21.26
C ALA A 19 -10.70 -19.81 -20.26
N ALA A 20 -9.47 -19.70 -20.78
CA ALA A 20 -8.34 -19.25 -20.00
C ALA A 20 -8.71 -17.88 -19.41
N PRO A 21 -8.62 -17.67 -18.09
CA PRO A 21 -8.89 -16.36 -17.53
C PRO A 21 -7.91 -15.39 -18.16
N ALA A 22 -8.42 -14.40 -18.90
CA ALA A 22 -7.61 -13.33 -19.42
C ALA A 22 -6.90 -12.67 -18.24
N THR A 23 -5.60 -12.94 -18.07
CA THR A 23 -4.76 -12.30 -17.08
C THR A 23 -4.71 -10.83 -17.45
N ALA A 24 -5.52 -10.02 -16.78
CA ALA A 24 -5.56 -8.58 -17.00
C ALA A 24 -4.14 -8.02 -16.83
N ALA A 25 -3.65 -7.36 -17.89
CA ALA A 25 -2.32 -6.76 -17.90
C ALA A 25 -2.16 -5.79 -16.73
N ALA A 26 -0.96 -5.76 -16.15
CA ALA A 26 -0.65 -4.86 -15.05
C ALA A 26 -0.72 -3.40 -15.52
N ALA A 27 -1.58 -2.59 -14.89
CA ALA A 27 -1.76 -1.18 -15.20
C ALA A 27 -1.02 -0.31 -14.16
N ALA A 28 -0.25 0.67 -14.64
CA ALA A 28 0.35 1.67 -13.77
C ALA A 28 -0.68 2.72 -13.37
N TYR A 29 -0.69 3.12 -12.10
CA TYR A 29 -1.54 4.17 -11.57
C TYR A 29 -0.69 5.31 -11.03
N ARG A 30 -1.15 6.54 -11.26
CA ARG A 30 -0.53 7.76 -10.74
C ARG A 30 -1.58 8.72 -10.22
N GLY A 31 -1.25 9.43 -9.15
CA GLY A 31 -2.11 10.47 -8.62
C GLY A 31 -1.48 11.27 -7.51
N LYS A 32 -2.33 11.80 -6.63
CA LYS A 32 -1.94 12.69 -5.54
C LYS A 32 -2.56 12.24 -4.22
N THR A 33 -1.82 12.43 -3.14
CA THR A 33 -2.36 12.39 -1.79
C THR A 33 -3.08 13.70 -1.48
N LYS A 34 -3.87 13.75 -0.41
CA LYS A 34 -4.53 14.99 0.06
C LYS A 34 -3.52 16.09 0.41
N SER A 35 -2.31 15.73 0.80
CA SER A 35 -1.19 16.64 1.06
C SER A 35 -0.42 17.05 -0.20
N GLY A 36 -0.90 16.69 -1.40
CA GLY A 36 -0.29 17.09 -2.68
C GLY A 36 0.93 16.24 -3.12
N THR A 37 1.34 15.25 -2.33
CA THR A 37 2.46 14.36 -2.69
C THR A 37 2.06 13.38 -3.78
N SER A 38 2.98 13.06 -4.69
CA SER A 38 2.71 12.10 -5.76
C SER A 38 2.60 10.69 -5.19
N ILE A 39 1.56 9.96 -5.58
CA ILE A 39 1.45 8.51 -5.33
C ILE A 39 1.50 7.74 -6.65
N THR A 40 2.20 6.61 -6.62
CA THR A 40 2.22 5.63 -7.72
C THR A 40 2.03 4.22 -7.18
N PHE A 41 1.41 3.34 -7.95
CA PHE A 41 1.33 1.90 -7.70
C PHE A 41 0.98 1.16 -8.99
N THR A 42 1.04 -0.16 -8.95
CA THR A 42 0.63 -1.03 -10.06
C THR A 42 -0.61 -1.82 -9.66
N LEU A 43 -1.58 -1.94 -10.56
CA LEU A 43 -2.77 -2.78 -10.41
C LEU A 43 -2.66 -3.98 -11.36
N SER A 44 -2.67 -5.20 -10.84
CA SER A 44 -2.72 -6.45 -11.61
C SER A 44 -3.93 -7.27 -11.16
N GLY A 45 -4.98 -7.32 -11.97
CA GLY A 45 -6.27 -7.86 -11.54
C GLY A 45 -6.81 -7.12 -10.30
N PRO A 46 -7.13 -7.82 -9.18
CA PRO A 46 -7.56 -7.19 -7.93
C PRO A 46 -6.40 -6.83 -6.99
N ARG A 47 -5.15 -6.91 -7.43
CA ARG A 47 -3.96 -6.76 -6.59
C ARG A 47 -3.25 -5.43 -6.85
N ILE A 48 -3.02 -4.64 -5.81
CA ILE A 48 -2.23 -3.40 -5.83
C ILE A 48 -0.85 -3.69 -5.25
N SER A 49 0.21 -3.33 -5.95
CA SER A 49 1.60 -3.49 -5.52
C SER A 49 2.45 -2.27 -5.83
N ALA A 50 3.69 -2.26 -5.35
CA ALA A 50 4.67 -1.20 -5.60
C ALA A 50 4.17 0.21 -5.23
N VAL A 51 3.39 0.32 -4.15
CA VAL A 51 2.90 1.60 -3.63
C VAL A 51 4.09 2.45 -3.19
N ARG A 52 4.21 3.66 -3.74
CA ARG A 52 5.24 4.64 -3.39
C ARG A 52 4.64 6.03 -3.27
N THR A 53 4.86 6.66 -2.13
CA THR A 53 4.52 8.06 -1.86
C THR A 53 5.21 8.52 -0.58
N SER A 54 4.91 9.74 -0.13
CA SER A 54 5.26 10.25 1.17
C SER A 54 4.02 10.79 1.89
N VAL A 55 3.94 10.57 3.20
CA VAL A 55 2.84 11.02 4.06
C VAL A 55 3.36 12.00 5.10
N PRO A 56 2.60 13.05 5.46
CA PRO A 56 2.91 13.85 6.63
C PRO A 56 2.86 12.95 7.87
N ALA A 57 3.85 13.10 8.74
CA ALA A 57 3.98 12.32 9.96
C ALA A 57 4.35 13.21 11.14
N THR A 58 3.80 12.85 12.29
CA THR A 58 4.10 13.48 13.59
C THR A 58 4.68 12.43 14.50
N CYS A 59 5.75 12.77 15.21
CA CYS A 59 6.40 11.95 16.21
C CYS A 59 6.33 12.66 17.56
N ILE A 60 5.95 11.92 18.60
CA ILE A 60 5.90 12.40 19.97
C ILE A 60 6.90 11.59 20.78
N GLU A 61 7.75 12.28 21.52
CA GLU A 61 8.67 11.67 22.47
C GLU A 61 7.89 11.20 23.72
N THR A 62 8.12 9.98 24.22
CA THR A 62 7.25 9.36 25.24
C THR A 62 7.94 8.98 26.54
N THR A 63 9.19 9.41 26.75
CA THR A 63 10.08 8.99 27.83
C THR A 63 10.65 10.13 28.67
N GLY A 64 10.31 11.39 28.38
CA GLY A 64 10.77 12.55 29.15
C GLY A 64 10.02 13.84 28.86
N THR A 65 10.49 14.58 27.87
CA THR A 65 10.06 15.95 27.51
C THR A 65 8.70 16.08 26.83
N ASN A 66 8.16 15.00 26.24
CA ASN A 66 7.00 15.05 25.34
C ASN A 66 7.20 15.94 24.10
N ALA A 67 8.46 16.15 23.69
CA ALA A 67 8.80 16.91 22.50
C ALA A 67 8.12 16.32 21.24
N THR A 68 7.60 17.20 20.39
CA THR A 68 6.92 16.81 19.15
C THR A 68 7.77 17.19 17.93
N ARG A 69 7.85 16.28 16.95
CA ARG A 69 8.46 16.52 15.63
C ARG A 69 7.42 16.32 14.56
N ALA A 70 7.31 17.25 13.62
CA ALA A 70 6.49 17.12 12.43
C ALA A 70 7.38 17.05 11.19
N GLY A 71 6.98 16.26 10.21
CA GLY A 71 7.73 16.11 8.97
C GLY A 71 7.04 15.17 8.00
N VAL A 72 7.84 14.52 7.16
CA VAL A 72 7.37 13.65 6.08
C VAL A 72 8.03 12.29 6.22
N GLU A 73 7.22 11.24 6.11
CA GLU A 73 7.69 9.86 6.10
C GLU A 73 7.40 9.18 4.76
N LEU A 74 8.30 8.30 4.33
CA LEU A 74 8.12 7.49 3.13
C LEU A 74 7.08 6.39 3.39
N PHE A 75 6.08 6.32 2.52
CA PHE A 75 5.09 5.26 2.51
C PHE A 75 5.38 4.31 1.34
N GLN A 76 6.08 3.22 1.63
CA GLN A 76 6.53 2.23 0.64
C GLN A 76 6.48 0.80 1.20
N PRO A 77 5.27 0.29 1.53
CA PRO A 77 5.10 -1.06 2.06
C PRO A 77 5.61 -2.12 1.07
N PRO A 78 6.45 -3.09 1.50
CA PRO A 78 6.94 -4.17 0.64
C PRO A 78 5.92 -5.32 0.56
N SER A 79 4.68 -5.00 0.18
CA SER A 79 3.58 -5.97 0.10
C SER A 79 2.68 -5.69 -1.08
N THR A 80 1.88 -6.70 -1.41
CA THR A 80 0.71 -6.57 -2.28
C THR A 80 -0.55 -6.44 -1.42
N PHE A 81 -1.52 -5.66 -1.88
CA PHE A 81 -2.81 -5.41 -1.23
C PHE A 81 -3.96 -5.77 -2.16
N ALA A 82 -5.10 -6.19 -1.61
CA ALA A 82 -6.31 -6.36 -2.40
C ALA A 82 -7.03 -5.02 -2.61
N LEU A 83 -7.44 -4.73 -3.84
CA LEU A 83 -8.32 -3.62 -4.17
C LEU A 83 -9.69 -3.83 -3.52
N GLY A 84 -10.24 -2.81 -2.87
CA GLY A 84 -11.51 -2.90 -2.16
C GLY A 84 -11.39 -3.39 -0.71
N ALA A 85 -10.18 -3.69 -0.24
CA ALA A 85 -9.94 -4.15 1.12
C ALA A 85 -8.97 -3.24 1.88
N THR A 86 -8.93 -3.41 3.20
CA THR A 86 -7.87 -2.87 4.05
C THR A 86 -6.84 -3.97 4.30
N GLY A 87 -5.59 -3.72 3.92
CA GLY A 87 -4.47 -4.61 4.23
C GLY A 87 -3.48 -3.95 5.17
N LYS A 88 -2.80 -4.78 5.95
CA LYS A 88 -1.75 -4.38 6.88
C LYS A 88 -0.48 -5.15 6.59
N THR A 89 0.67 -4.51 6.75
CA THR A 89 1.97 -5.16 6.65
C THR A 89 2.97 -4.41 7.52
N LYS A 90 4.09 -5.05 7.86
CA LYS A 90 5.17 -4.42 8.61
C LYS A 90 6.51 -4.69 7.96
N ALA A 91 7.42 -3.73 8.05
CA ALA A 91 8.77 -3.89 7.52
C ALA A 91 9.77 -3.03 8.29
N LEU A 92 10.98 -3.57 8.50
CA LEU A 92 12.11 -2.80 8.99
C LEU A 92 12.70 -1.98 7.84
N GLN A 93 12.53 -0.66 7.88
CA GLN A 93 12.96 0.24 6.80
C GLN A 93 13.55 1.53 7.40
N PRO A 94 14.44 2.23 6.66
CA PRO A 94 14.91 3.55 7.07
C PRO A 94 13.74 4.49 7.40
N ALA A 95 13.82 5.20 8.52
CA ALA A 95 12.87 6.24 8.89
C ALA A 95 13.34 7.58 8.32
N ALA A 96 12.56 8.19 7.44
CA ALA A 96 12.90 9.53 6.93
C ALA A 96 12.86 10.58 8.05
N MET A 97 12.01 10.35 9.06
CA MET A 97 11.92 11.16 10.27
C MET A 97 13.10 11.01 11.23
N ASN A 98 13.99 10.02 11.04
CA ASN A 98 15.19 9.84 11.85
C ASN A 98 16.35 9.26 11.00
N ARG A 99 17.11 10.16 10.37
CA ARG A 99 18.18 9.81 9.43
C ARG A 99 19.19 8.85 10.07
N GLY A 100 19.53 7.80 9.33
CA GLY A 100 20.51 6.80 9.76
C GLY A 100 19.93 5.66 10.61
N VAL A 101 18.67 5.74 11.02
CA VAL A 101 18.01 4.70 11.83
C VAL A 101 16.95 3.97 10.99
N LYS A 102 16.89 2.65 11.17
CA LYS A 102 15.78 1.83 10.69
C LYS A 102 14.74 1.68 11.79
N ALA A 103 13.47 1.75 11.40
CA ALA A 103 12.35 1.53 12.29
C ALA A 103 11.43 0.45 11.71
N THR A 104 10.81 -0.34 12.58
CA THR A 104 9.72 -1.24 12.18
C THR A 104 8.50 -0.39 11.88
N LYS A 105 8.20 -0.24 10.58
CA LYS A 105 7.05 0.51 10.10
C LYS A 105 5.87 -0.42 9.91
N ASN A 106 4.76 -0.07 10.57
CA ASN A 106 3.48 -0.75 10.47
C ASN A 106 2.62 0.04 9.48
N TYR A 107 2.39 -0.55 8.33
CA TYR A 107 1.62 0.03 7.25
C TYR A 107 0.18 -0.49 7.28
N THR A 108 -0.76 0.42 7.04
CA THR A 108 -2.14 0.11 6.67
C THR A 108 -2.43 0.80 5.34
N PHE A 109 -2.94 0.03 4.40
CA PHE A 109 -3.36 0.51 3.09
C PHE A 109 -4.80 0.06 2.85
N SER A 110 -5.68 1.01 2.56
CA SER A 110 -7.04 0.72 2.10
C SER A 110 -7.28 1.38 0.76
N SER A 111 -8.08 0.72 -0.07
CA SER A 111 -8.40 1.24 -1.40
C SER A 111 -9.79 0.85 -1.83
N LYS A 112 -10.38 1.65 -2.72
CA LYS A 112 -11.66 1.38 -3.38
C LYS A 112 -11.65 1.94 -4.80
N ARG A 113 -12.42 1.33 -5.69
CA ARG A 113 -12.69 1.90 -7.02
C ARG A 113 -13.54 3.17 -6.87
N GLY A 114 -13.18 4.20 -7.63
CA GLY A 114 -13.93 5.42 -7.81
C GLY A 114 -14.43 5.56 -9.25
N ALA A 115 -15.10 6.68 -9.54
CA ALA A 115 -15.60 6.99 -10.87
C ALA A 115 -14.46 7.12 -11.91
N GLY A 116 -14.74 6.73 -13.15
CA GLY A 116 -13.80 6.88 -14.27
C GLY A 116 -12.52 6.04 -14.12
N GLY A 117 -12.60 4.85 -13.54
CA GLY A 117 -11.45 3.95 -13.37
C GLY A 117 -10.44 4.38 -12.30
N LYS A 118 -10.73 5.47 -11.57
CA LYS A 118 -9.89 5.97 -10.49
C LYS A 118 -9.88 4.99 -9.30
N ILE A 119 -8.82 5.05 -8.51
CA ILE A 119 -8.71 4.40 -7.22
C ILE A 119 -8.49 5.46 -6.16
N THR A 120 -9.27 5.39 -5.09
CA THR A 120 -9.12 6.23 -3.91
C THR A 120 -8.78 5.36 -2.71
N GLY A 121 -8.15 5.93 -1.69
CA GLY A 121 -7.78 5.14 -0.53
C GLY A 121 -7.15 5.92 0.60
N THR A 122 -6.80 5.19 1.65
CA THR A 122 -6.15 5.72 2.85
C THR A 122 -4.83 5.01 3.08
N LEU A 123 -3.85 5.79 3.49
CA LEU A 123 -2.50 5.37 3.84
C LEU A 123 -2.32 5.67 5.33
N ARG A 124 -1.84 4.70 6.11
CA ARG A 124 -1.37 4.95 7.48
C ARG A 124 -0.07 4.23 7.74
N VAL A 125 0.89 4.92 8.36
CA VAL A 125 2.13 4.34 8.83
C VAL A 125 2.31 4.69 10.30
N SER A 126 2.66 3.72 11.12
CA SER A 126 3.12 3.96 12.49
C SER A 126 4.43 3.23 12.74
N PHE A 127 5.30 3.86 13.53
CA PHE A 127 6.62 3.34 13.83
C PHE A 127 7.14 4.03 15.09
N SER A 128 8.18 3.46 15.67
CA SER A 128 8.94 4.11 16.73
C SER A 128 10.44 4.02 16.45
N PHE A 129 11.18 4.96 16.99
CA PHE A 129 12.64 4.96 16.94
C PHE A 129 13.22 5.58 18.20
N LEU A 130 14.51 5.32 18.44
CA LEU A 130 15.29 6.01 19.46
C LEU A 130 15.90 7.28 18.85
N GLY A 131 15.67 8.40 19.50
CA GLY A 131 16.41 9.64 19.29
C GLY A 131 17.46 9.80 20.39
N LEU A 132 18.55 10.51 20.08
CA LEU A 132 19.52 10.89 21.08
C LEU A 132 18.92 11.97 22.00
N GLY A 133 19.11 11.81 23.31
CA GLY A 133 18.81 12.81 24.33
C GLY A 133 19.92 13.87 24.43
N ALA A 134 19.96 14.58 25.56
CA ALA A 134 20.96 15.61 25.82
C ALA A 134 22.40 15.06 25.90
N ASP A 135 22.56 13.77 26.19
CA ASP A 135 23.82 13.05 26.23
C ASP A 135 23.66 11.64 25.60
N PRO A 136 24.75 10.99 25.17
CA PRO A 136 24.67 9.74 24.41
C PRO A 136 24.19 8.52 25.22
N TYR A 137 24.04 8.64 26.54
CA TYR A 137 23.52 7.57 27.40
C TYR A 137 22.01 7.67 27.62
N HIS A 138 21.39 8.79 27.25
CA HIS A 138 19.94 8.96 27.29
C HIS A 138 19.34 8.80 25.90
N SER A 139 18.56 7.73 25.72
CA SER A 139 17.76 7.50 24.51
C SER A 139 16.32 7.91 24.76
N LEU A 140 15.78 8.73 23.88
CA LEU A 140 14.39 9.16 23.90
C LEU A 140 13.58 8.33 22.91
N ILE A 141 12.47 7.74 23.34
CA ILE A 141 11.60 6.97 22.46
C ILE A 141 10.64 7.94 21.77
N TYR A 142 10.66 7.95 20.44
CA TYR A 142 9.67 8.67 19.63
C TYR A 142 8.67 7.68 19.06
N VAL A 143 7.38 7.96 19.24
CA VAL A 143 6.27 7.24 18.60
C VAL A 143 5.69 8.11 17.50
N CYS A 144 5.73 7.59 16.28
CA CYS A 144 5.38 8.31 15.07
C CYS A 144 4.12 7.75 14.41
N THR A 145 3.29 8.64 13.90
CA THR A 145 2.13 8.30 13.07
C THR A 145 2.06 9.22 11.86
N GLY A 146 1.75 8.65 10.70
CA GLY A 146 1.49 9.38 9.47
C GLY A 146 0.26 8.83 8.79
N SER A 147 -0.55 9.72 8.23
CA SER A 147 -1.81 9.35 7.56
C SER A 147 -2.09 10.30 6.41
N SER A 148 -2.60 9.76 5.31
CA SER A 148 -3.10 10.56 4.20
C SER A 148 -4.15 9.80 3.42
N THR A 149 -4.98 10.50 2.65
CA THR A 149 -5.84 9.89 1.64
C THR A 149 -5.27 10.17 0.26
N PHE A 150 -5.64 9.37 -0.74
CA PHE A 150 -5.18 9.57 -2.11
C PHE A 150 -6.27 9.34 -3.14
N THR A 151 -6.03 9.89 -4.33
CA THR A 151 -6.75 9.57 -5.56
C THR A 151 -5.74 9.36 -6.67
N ALA A 152 -5.89 8.27 -7.44
CA ALA A 152 -5.04 7.92 -8.58
C ALA A 152 -5.87 7.44 -9.77
N SER A 153 -5.38 7.74 -10.96
CA SER A 153 -5.97 7.29 -12.23
C SER A 153 -5.02 6.30 -12.92
N PRO A 154 -5.53 5.45 -13.83
CA PRO A 154 -4.68 4.72 -14.77
C PRO A 154 -3.78 5.71 -15.53
N ARG A 155 -2.53 5.32 -15.77
CA ARG A 155 -1.59 6.08 -16.59
C ARG A 155 -1.77 5.78 -18.07
#